data_AF-A0AAU1GZE6-F1
#
_entry.id   AF-A0AAU1GZE6-F1
#
_cell.length_a   1.000
_cell.length_b   1.000
_cell.length_c   1.000
_cell.angle_alpha   90.00
_cell.angle_beta   90.00
_cell.angle_gamma   90.00
#
_symmetry.space_group_name_H-M   'P 1'
#
loop_
_entity.id
_entity.type
_entity.pdbx_description
1 polymer ?
#
loop_
_entity_poly.entity_id
_entity_poly.type
_entity_poly.pdbx_seq_one_letter_code
_entity_poly.pdbx_strand_id
1 'polypeptide(L)'
;MLSNRIRGAAGVLAAGAVAAHLVSTVLQNTPDSYNQDLRQFTGGWPIPGWRFFAPNPGVQNVHLLVRDARAGDAQPSPWRDVTPKVPHGWTQVIWNPASRGPKALFDAMQQLSVMSMNQAGFSWATQSVPYQLVFSASRASAADDAQALQFLLMNVFPSAPPESRMKPILTSEWIPLDSASEHKETAG
;
A
#
# COMPACT_ATOMS: atom_id res chain seq x y z
N MET A 1 -1.65 -32.00 51.72
CA MET A 1 -0.53 -31.06 51.47
C MET A 1 0.28 -31.40 50.20
N LEU A 2 0.60 -32.67 49.95
CA LEU A 2 1.36 -33.09 48.76
C LEU A 2 0.65 -32.79 47.42
N SER A 3 -0.66 -33.01 47.33
CA SER A 3 -1.44 -32.74 46.10
C SER A 3 -1.46 -31.26 45.70
N ASN A 4 -1.50 -30.33 46.67
CA ASN A 4 -1.47 -28.90 46.40
C ASN A 4 -0.10 -28.43 45.90
N ARG A 5 0.99 -29.03 46.40
CA ARG A 5 2.35 -28.75 45.90
C ARG A 5 2.54 -29.26 44.48
N ILE A 6 2.01 -30.44 44.16
CA ILE A 6 2.07 -31.02 42.81
C ILE A 6 1.24 -30.18 41.82
N ARG A 7 0.03 -29.76 42.20
CA ARG A 7 -0.80 -28.87 41.36
C ARG A 7 -0.14 -27.51 41.13
N GLY A 8 0.50 -26.94 42.16
CA GLY A 8 1.26 -25.69 42.04
C GLY A 8 2.44 -25.82 41.08
N ALA A 9 3.24 -26.88 41.21
CA ALA A 9 4.38 -27.12 40.32
C ALA A 9 3.94 -27.34 38.87
N ALA A 10 2.88 -28.13 38.64
CA ALA A 10 2.31 -28.34 37.31
C ALA A 10 1.80 -27.04 36.69
N GLY A 11 1.17 -26.16 37.48
CA GLY A 11 0.71 -24.85 37.03
C GLY A 11 1.85 -23.93 36.58
N VAL A 12 2.95 -23.88 37.35
CA VAL A 12 4.14 -23.08 37.00
C VAL A 12 4.78 -23.57 35.71
N LEU A 13 4.90 -24.89 35.53
CA LEU A 13 5.45 -25.48 34.30
C LEU A 13 4.57 -25.19 33.08
N ALA A 14 3.25 -25.32 33.22
CA ALA A 14 2.31 -25.01 32.15
C ALA A 14 2.38 -23.53 31.74
N ALA A 15 2.41 -22.61 32.72
CA ALA A 15 2.57 -21.18 32.46
C ALA A 15 3.89 -20.86 31.77
N GLY A 16 4.99 -21.48 32.20
CA GLY A 16 6.31 -21.33 31.58
C GLY A 16 6.33 -21.82 30.12
N ALA A 17 5.71 -22.96 29.84
CA ALA A 17 5.63 -23.49 28.48
C ALA A 17 4.83 -22.58 27.54
N VAL A 18 3.70 -22.03 28.01
CA VAL A 18 2.90 -21.07 27.24
C VAL A 18 3.66 -19.76 27.02
N ALA A 19 4.34 -19.25 28.05
CA ALA A 19 5.14 -18.03 27.93
C ALA A 19 6.30 -18.21 26.94
N ALA A 20 7.02 -19.35 27.00
CA ALA A 20 8.06 -19.68 26.03
C ALA A 20 7.49 -19.76 24.60
N HIS A 21 6.33 -20.42 24.43
CA HIS A 21 5.67 -20.52 23.12
C HIS A 21 5.27 -19.15 22.55
N LEU A 22 4.72 -18.26 23.38
CA LEU A 22 4.36 -16.90 22.99
C LEU A 22 5.59 -16.07 22.61
N VAL A 23 6.65 -16.12 23.41
CA VAL A 23 7.90 -15.39 23.13
C VAL A 23 8.55 -15.89 21.85
N SER A 24 8.65 -17.21 21.67
CA SER A 24 9.15 -17.82 20.44
C SER A 24 8.28 -17.44 19.23
N THR A 25 6.96 -17.38 19.39
CA THR A 25 6.04 -16.91 18.34
C THR A 25 6.33 -15.47 17.95
N VAL A 26 6.48 -14.55 18.90
CA VAL A 26 6.78 -13.14 18.61
C VAL A 26 8.13 -13.01 17.91
N LEU A 27 9.18 -13.68 18.41
CA LEU A 27 10.53 -13.61 17.85
C LEU A 27 10.62 -14.21 16.43
N GLN A 28 9.94 -15.33 16.18
CA GLN A 28 9.93 -15.95 14.84
C GLN A 28 9.19 -15.10 13.80
N ASN A 29 8.29 -14.24 14.25
CA ASN A 29 7.49 -13.38 13.37
C ASN A 29 8.06 -11.96 13.23
N THR A 30 9.25 -11.64 13.76
CA THR A 30 9.92 -10.36 13.49
C THR A 30 10.43 -10.29 12.04
N PRO A 31 10.54 -9.08 11.44
CA PRO A 31 11.01 -8.93 10.05
C PRO A 31 12.35 -9.64 9.77
N ASP A 32 13.30 -9.53 10.70
CA ASP A 32 14.70 -9.96 10.49
C ASP A 32 14.99 -11.43 10.83
N SER A 33 14.06 -12.17 11.45
CA SER A 33 14.29 -13.56 11.87
C SER A 33 14.21 -14.60 10.74
N TYR A 34 14.45 -14.19 9.49
CA TYR A 34 14.47 -15.08 8.33
C TYR A 34 15.51 -16.19 8.57
N ASN A 35 15.05 -17.44 8.69
CA ASN A 35 15.81 -18.66 9.02
C ASN A 35 16.05 -19.01 10.51
N GLN A 36 15.39 -18.36 11.47
CA GLN A 36 15.45 -18.81 12.86
C GLN A 36 14.43 -19.92 13.13
N ASP A 37 14.91 -21.14 13.39
CA ASP A 37 14.05 -22.23 13.91
C ASP A 37 13.99 -22.15 15.44
N LEU A 38 12.91 -21.55 15.94
CA LEU A 38 12.68 -21.40 17.38
C LEU A 38 11.92 -22.58 18.01
N ARG A 39 11.58 -23.62 17.22
CA ARG A 39 10.86 -24.81 17.73
C ARG A 39 11.66 -25.59 18.77
N GLN A 40 12.99 -25.46 18.76
CA GLN A 40 13.86 -26.03 19.79
C GLN A 40 13.56 -25.50 21.20
N PHE A 41 13.07 -24.25 21.30
CA PHE A 41 12.74 -23.61 22.58
C PHE A 41 11.31 -23.90 23.06
N THR A 42 10.47 -24.49 22.19
CA THR A 42 9.08 -24.85 22.48
C THR A 42 8.87 -26.37 22.60
N GLY A 43 9.95 -27.14 22.76
CA GLY A 43 9.87 -28.60 22.85
C GLY A 43 9.38 -29.26 21.56
N GLY A 44 9.58 -28.60 20.41
CA GLY A 44 9.11 -29.07 19.10
C GLY A 44 7.66 -28.69 18.79
N TRP A 45 6.94 -27.97 19.68
CA TRP A 45 5.59 -27.51 19.38
C TRP A 45 5.62 -26.58 18.16
N PRO A 46 4.78 -26.84 17.13
CA PRO A 46 4.52 -25.88 16.05
C PRO A 46 4.34 -24.44 16.56
N ILE A 47 5.10 -23.53 15.95
CA ILE A 47 4.99 -22.09 16.19
C ILE A 47 4.24 -21.50 14.99
N PRO A 48 3.15 -20.73 15.21
CA PRO A 48 2.40 -20.14 14.11
C PRO A 48 3.23 -19.09 13.38
N GLY A 49 3.23 -19.17 12.05
CA GLY A 49 3.84 -18.17 11.18
C GLY A 49 2.77 -17.27 10.58
N TRP A 50 2.85 -15.96 10.84
CA TRP A 50 2.03 -14.92 10.24
C TRP A 50 2.88 -13.87 9.50
N ARG A 51 4.15 -14.20 9.26
CA ARG A 51 5.05 -13.37 8.45
C ARG A 51 4.41 -13.08 7.10
N PHE A 52 4.57 -11.85 6.64
CA PHE A 52 4.14 -11.46 5.30
C PHE A 52 4.97 -12.24 4.26
N PHE A 53 4.32 -13.13 3.50
CA PHE A 53 4.94 -14.05 2.53
C PHE A 53 5.42 -13.34 1.24
N ALA A 54 6.27 -12.33 1.36
CA ALA A 54 6.93 -11.70 0.21
C ALA A 54 8.45 -11.97 0.31
N PRO A 55 9.08 -12.63 -0.68
CA PRO A 55 10.52 -12.89 -0.67
C PRO A 55 11.39 -11.62 -0.56
N ASN A 56 10.86 -10.48 -1.00
CA ASN A 56 11.49 -9.17 -0.87
C ASN A 56 10.40 -8.11 -0.61
N PRO A 57 9.93 -7.97 0.65
CA PRO A 57 8.83 -7.09 0.98
C PRO A 57 9.25 -5.62 0.84
N GLY A 58 8.37 -4.78 0.29
CA GLY A 58 8.50 -3.32 0.37
C GLY A 58 9.69 -2.71 -0.39
N VAL A 59 10.20 -3.38 -1.43
CA VAL A 59 11.35 -2.86 -2.22
C VAL A 59 11.05 -1.58 -3.00
N GLN A 60 9.76 -1.28 -3.23
CA GLN A 60 9.33 -0.12 -4.00
C GLN A 60 8.05 0.48 -3.45
N ASN A 61 7.93 1.79 -3.58
CA ASN A 61 6.71 2.57 -3.36
C ASN A 61 6.19 3.04 -4.72
N VAL A 62 4.87 2.98 -4.92
CA VAL A 62 4.24 3.58 -6.11
C VAL A 62 3.65 4.91 -5.71
N HIS A 63 3.99 5.96 -6.44
CA HIS A 63 3.46 7.30 -6.27
C HIS A 63 2.55 7.68 -7.43
N LEU A 64 1.43 8.33 -7.11
CA LEU A 64 0.53 8.96 -8.07
C LEU A 64 0.84 10.45 -8.13
N LEU A 65 1.36 10.91 -9.26
CA LEU A 65 1.63 12.32 -9.53
C LEU A 65 0.56 12.87 -10.47
N VAL A 66 0.05 14.07 -10.19
CA VAL A 66 -0.94 14.77 -11.02
C VAL A 66 -0.42 16.15 -11.39
N ARG A 67 -0.71 16.58 -12.62
CA ARG A 67 -0.59 17.97 -13.05
C ARG A 67 -1.78 18.37 -13.89
N ASP A 68 -2.10 19.66 -13.86
CA ASP A 68 -3.27 20.20 -14.52
C ASP A 68 -2.86 21.25 -15.57
N ALA A 69 -3.70 21.42 -16.59
CA ALA A 69 -3.68 22.56 -17.48
C ALA A 69 -4.90 23.43 -17.17
N ARG A 70 -4.66 24.74 -16.99
CA ARG A 70 -5.69 25.74 -16.68
C ARG A 70 -5.89 26.69 -17.85
N ALA A 71 -7.08 27.28 -17.91
CA ALA A 71 -7.38 28.31 -18.88
C ALA A 71 -6.44 29.52 -18.70
N GLY A 72 -5.74 29.92 -19.76
CA GLY A 72 -4.89 31.12 -19.75
C GLY A 72 -3.47 30.91 -19.21
N ASP A 73 -3.16 29.74 -18.64
CA ASP A 73 -1.78 29.42 -18.24
C ASP A 73 -0.98 28.95 -19.46
N ALA A 74 0.21 29.52 -19.65
CA ALA A 74 1.10 29.14 -20.75
C ALA A 74 1.75 27.76 -20.54
N GLN A 75 1.81 27.26 -19.30
CA GLN A 75 2.42 25.99 -18.95
C GLN A 75 1.54 25.22 -17.96
N PRO A 76 1.54 23.88 -18.01
CA PRO A 76 0.90 23.07 -16.99
C PRO A 76 1.46 23.32 -15.59
N SER A 77 0.67 23.00 -14.58
CA SER A 77 1.15 23.02 -13.20
C SER A 77 2.36 22.08 -13.02
N PRO A 78 3.23 22.32 -12.02
CA PRO A 78 4.19 21.31 -11.59
C PRO A 78 3.49 20.00 -11.21
N TRP A 79 4.22 18.90 -11.29
CA TRP A 79 3.75 17.61 -10.78
C TRP A 79 3.55 17.68 -9.26
N ARG A 80 2.39 17.22 -8.80
CA ARG A 80 2.04 17.14 -7.38
C ARG A 80 1.85 15.69 -6.99
N ASP A 81 2.48 15.26 -5.91
CA ASP A 81 2.24 13.92 -5.34
C ASP A 81 0.91 13.92 -4.59
N VAL A 82 -0.04 13.14 -5.11
CA VAL A 82 -1.40 12.99 -4.55
C VAL A 82 -1.60 11.60 -3.94
N THR A 83 -0.52 10.85 -3.73
CA THR A 83 -0.57 9.53 -3.08
C THR A 83 -1.17 9.66 -1.68
N PRO A 84 -2.23 8.90 -1.35
CA PRO A 84 -2.91 9.06 -0.06
C PRO A 84 -1.98 8.78 1.12
N LYS A 85 -2.00 9.68 2.11
CA LYS A 85 -1.32 9.48 3.39
C LYS A 85 -2.20 8.61 4.28
N VAL A 86 -1.68 7.48 4.74
CA VAL A 86 -2.37 6.61 5.70
C VAL A 86 -1.97 7.01 7.12
N PRO A 87 -2.91 7.31 8.03
CA PRO A 87 -2.56 7.64 9.41
C PRO A 87 -1.99 6.41 10.12
N HIS A 88 -0.92 6.62 10.88
CA HIS A 88 -0.26 5.59 11.68
C HIS A 88 -0.44 5.92 13.16
N GLY A 89 -1.31 5.18 13.85
CA GLY A 89 -1.53 5.30 15.29
C GLY A 89 -1.91 3.96 15.90
N TRP A 90 -1.91 3.90 17.23
CA TRP A 90 -2.14 2.64 17.94
C TRP A 90 -3.58 2.12 17.77
N THR A 91 -4.57 3.01 17.64
CA THR A 91 -5.97 2.62 17.43
C THR A 91 -6.17 1.96 16.07
N GLN A 92 -5.37 2.36 15.07
CA GLN A 92 -5.36 1.78 13.72
C GLN A 92 -4.77 0.38 13.67
N VAL A 93 -4.04 -0.07 14.70
CA VAL A 93 -3.62 -1.47 14.83
C VAL A 93 -4.82 -2.37 15.11
N ILE A 94 -5.76 -1.88 15.92
CA ILE A 94 -6.97 -2.63 16.31
C ILE A 94 -8.05 -2.48 15.24
N TRP A 95 -8.23 -1.26 14.70
CA TRP A 95 -9.30 -0.94 13.76
C TRP A 95 -8.92 0.19 12.80
N ASN A 96 -8.82 -0.11 11.51
CA ASN A 96 -8.42 0.86 10.47
C ASN A 96 -9.33 0.85 9.24
N PRO A 97 -10.60 1.28 9.35
CA PRO A 97 -11.54 1.30 8.22
C PRO A 97 -11.14 2.32 7.16
N ALA A 98 -10.46 3.41 7.55
CA ALA A 98 -10.01 4.48 6.65
C ALA A 98 -8.92 4.01 5.66
N SER A 99 -8.25 2.88 5.93
CA SER A 99 -7.23 2.33 5.02
C SER A 99 -7.79 1.72 3.74
N ARG A 100 -9.10 1.43 3.65
CA ARG A 100 -9.69 0.71 2.51
C ARG A 100 -9.54 1.47 1.19
N GLY A 101 -9.79 2.78 1.18
CA GLY A 101 -9.65 3.63 -0.02
C GLY A 101 -8.20 3.70 -0.51
N PRO A 102 -7.25 4.14 0.33
CA PRO A 102 -5.82 4.11 0.02
C PRO A 102 -5.32 2.73 -0.45
N LYS A 103 -5.78 1.65 0.18
CA LYS A 103 -5.43 0.27 -0.21
C LYS A 103 -5.97 -0.08 -1.59
N ALA A 104 -7.21 0.28 -1.91
CA ALA A 104 -7.80 0.04 -3.22
C ALA A 104 -7.06 0.80 -4.33
N LEU A 105 -6.69 2.06 -4.09
CA LEU A 105 -5.87 2.83 -5.03
C LEU A 105 -4.47 2.21 -5.18
N PHE A 106 -3.83 1.83 -4.07
CA PHE A 106 -2.54 1.14 -4.11
C PHE A 106 -2.60 -0.14 -4.93
N ASP A 107 -3.63 -0.97 -4.75
CA ASP A 107 -3.80 -2.21 -5.51
C ASP A 107 -4.02 -1.95 -7.00
N ALA A 108 -4.78 -0.90 -7.35
CA ALA A 108 -4.94 -0.48 -8.73
C ALA A 108 -3.62 -0.02 -9.38
N MET A 109 -2.85 0.80 -8.66
CA MET A 109 -1.51 1.23 -9.11
C MET A 109 -0.55 0.05 -9.29
N GLN A 110 -0.57 -0.92 -8.37
CA GLN A 110 0.23 -2.14 -8.47
C GLN A 110 -0.18 -3.00 -9.67
N GLN A 111 -1.47 -3.13 -9.95
CA GLN A 111 -1.94 -3.85 -11.15
C GLN A 111 -1.44 -3.19 -12.43
N LEU A 112 -1.48 -1.85 -12.53
CA LEU A 112 -0.91 -1.14 -13.68
C LEU A 112 0.61 -1.31 -13.77
N SER A 113 1.33 -1.36 -12.64
CA SER A 113 2.75 -1.70 -12.62
C SER A 113 3.02 -3.09 -13.20
N VAL A 114 2.23 -4.10 -12.81
CA VAL A 114 2.34 -5.46 -13.34
C VAL A 114 2.01 -5.51 -14.83
N MET A 115 0.98 -4.79 -15.28
CA MET A 115 0.62 -4.69 -16.70
C MET A 115 1.76 -4.07 -17.52
N SER A 116 2.38 -3.00 -17.02
CA SER A 116 3.53 -2.34 -17.64
C SER A 116 4.75 -3.28 -17.71
N MET A 117 5.06 -4.00 -16.63
CA MET A 117 6.14 -5.00 -16.59
C MET A 117 5.92 -6.15 -17.58
N ASN A 118 4.67 -6.55 -17.80
CA ASN A 118 4.29 -7.57 -18.78
C ASN A 118 4.09 -7.01 -20.20
N GLN A 119 4.51 -5.76 -20.46
CA GLN A 119 4.45 -5.10 -21.76
C GLN A 119 3.04 -5.05 -22.36
N ALA A 120 2.01 -4.92 -21.51
CA ALA A 120 0.65 -4.73 -21.97
C ALA A 120 0.56 -3.45 -22.81
N GLY A 121 -0.17 -3.52 -23.92
CA GLY A 121 -0.40 -2.35 -24.77
C GLY A 121 -1.12 -1.23 -24.02
N PHE A 122 -0.77 0.02 -24.32
CA PHE A 122 -1.36 1.20 -23.64
C PHE A 122 -2.88 1.23 -23.74
N SER A 123 -3.46 0.89 -24.90
CA SER A 123 -4.91 0.81 -25.11
C SER A 123 -5.60 -0.21 -24.20
N TRP A 124 -4.93 -1.32 -23.86
CA TRP A 124 -5.46 -2.30 -22.93
C TRP A 124 -5.39 -1.80 -21.49
N ALA A 125 -4.31 -1.10 -21.14
CA ALA A 125 -4.19 -0.46 -19.84
C ALA A 125 -5.29 0.59 -19.61
N THR A 126 -5.56 1.47 -20.57
CA THR A 126 -6.56 2.54 -20.40
C THR A 126 -8.01 2.05 -20.28
N GLN A 127 -8.33 0.89 -20.85
CA GLN A 127 -9.66 0.26 -20.74
C GLN A 127 -9.83 -0.57 -19.46
N SER A 128 -8.77 -0.75 -18.68
CA SER A 128 -8.79 -1.58 -17.48
C SER A 128 -9.43 -0.88 -16.27
N VAL A 129 -10.09 -1.65 -15.40
CA VAL A 129 -10.59 -1.18 -14.10
C VAL A 129 -9.51 -0.45 -13.27
N PRO A 130 -8.27 -0.95 -13.11
CA PRO A 130 -7.28 -0.24 -12.32
C PRO A 130 -6.91 1.13 -12.91
N TYR A 131 -6.91 1.30 -14.23
CA TYR A 131 -6.74 2.63 -14.84
C TYR A 131 -7.88 3.57 -14.48
N GLN A 132 -9.13 3.11 -14.55
CA GLN A 132 -10.29 3.93 -14.20
C GLN A 132 -10.29 4.34 -12.72
N LEU A 133 -9.83 3.47 -11.82
CA LEU A 133 -9.67 3.79 -10.40
C LEU A 133 -8.59 4.86 -10.16
N VAL A 134 -7.43 4.72 -10.82
CA VAL A 134 -6.35 5.72 -10.74
C VAL A 134 -6.77 7.05 -11.36
N PHE A 135 -7.48 7.02 -12.49
CA PHE A 135 -8.02 8.22 -13.12
C PHE A 135 -9.03 8.92 -12.20
N SER A 136 -9.96 8.19 -11.60
CA SER A 136 -10.94 8.74 -10.66
C SER A 136 -10.27 9.41 -9.46
N ALA A 137 -9.24 8.78 -8.88
CA ALA A 137 -8.46 9.36 -7.79
C ALA A 137 -7.66 10.61 -8.24
N SER A 138 -7.11 10.58 -9.46
CA SER A 138 -6.41 11.73 -10.05
C SER A 138 -7.35 12.91 -10.25
N ARG A 139 -8.56 12.65 -10.78
CA ARG A 139 -9.61 13.66 -11.00
C ARG A 139 -10.06 14.30 -9.69
N ALA A 140 -10.21 13.51 -8.63
CA ALA A 140 -10.53 14.04 -7.30
C ALA A 140 -9.45 14.96 -6.71
N SER A 141 -8.24 14.97 -7.28
CA SER A 141 -7.11 15.80 -6.87
C SER A 141 -6.77 16.91 -7.85
N ALA A 142 -7.53 17.03 -8.95
CA ALA A 142 -7.39 18.11 -9.92
C ALA A 142 -7.91 19.42 -9.33
N ALA A 143 -7.37 20.55 -9.80
CA ALA A 143 -7.90 21.86 -9.42
C ALA A 143 -9.32 22.07 -9.98
N ASP A 144 -10.18 22.81 -9.26
CA ASP A 144 -11.56 23.07 -9.68
C ASP A 144 -11.66 23.81 -11.03
N ASP A 145 -10.62 24.58 -11.39
CA ASP A 145 -10.49 25.35 -12.63
C ASP A 145 -9.65 24.65 -13.70
N ALA A 146 -9.26 23.39 -13.48
CA ALA A 146 -8.49 22.61 -14.45
C ALA A 146 -9.36 22.27 -15.68
N GLN A 147 -8.85 22.54 -16.87
CA GLN A 147 -9.48 22.18 -18.14
C GLN A 147 -9.04 20.80 -18.63
N ALA A 148 -7.86 20.35 -18.22
CA ALA A 148 -7.38 19.01 -18.48
C ALA A 148 -6.44 18.59 -17.35
N LEU A 149 -6.36 17.29 -17.09
CA LEU A 149 -5.39 16.71 -16.17
C LEU A 149 -4.52 15.68 -16.88
N GLN A 150 -3.35 15.45 -16.31
CA GLN A 150 -2.50 14.32 -16.64
C GLN A 150 -1.98 13.71 -15.35
N PHE A 151 -1.93 12.39 -15.30
CA PHE A 151 -1.34 11.67 -14.18
C PHE A 151 -0.17 10.78 -14.60
N LEU A 152 0.75 10.58 -13.67
CA LEU A 152 1.96 9.79 -13.82
C LEU A 152 2.07 8.84 -12.62
N LEU A 153 2.20 7.55 -12.91
CA LEU A 153 2.57 6.55 -11.92
C LEU A 153 4.09 6.39 -11.91
N MET A 154 4.69 6.51 -10.73
CA MET A 154 6.14 6.46 -10.53
C MET A 154 6.48 5.40 -9.49
N ASN A 155 7.34 4.45 -9.86
CA ASN A 155 7.99 3.58 -8.88
C ASN A 155 9.18 4.30 -8.26
N VAL A 156 9.28 4.22 -6.94
CA VAL A 156 10.40 4.71 -6.15
C VAL A 156 11.02 3.52 -5.40
N PHE A 157 12.31 3.28 -5.60
CA PHE A 157 13.09 2.21 -4.96
C PHE A 157 14.04 2.82 -3.91
N PRO A 158 13.64 2.94 -2.62
CA PRO A 158 14.40 3.72 -1.64
C PRO A 158 15.84 3.23 -1.47
N SER A 159 16.05 1.92 -1.55
CA SER A 159 17.36 1.27 -1.39
C SER A 159 18.21 1.27 -2.67
N ALA A 160 17.68 1.71 -3.81
CA ALA A 160 18.43 1.75 -5.06
C ALA A 160 19.36 2.99 -5.14
N PRO A 161 20.44 2.90 -5.95
CA PRO A 161 21.26 4.05 -6.31
C PRO A 161 20.42 5.21 -6.85
N PRO A 162 20.81 6.48 -6.64
CA PRO A 162 20.04 7.66 -7.04
C PRO A 162 19.53 7.63 -8.48
N GLU A 163 20.35 7.18 -9.42
CA GLU A 163 20.07 7.09 -10.86
C GLU A 163 19.02 6.03 -11.22
N SER A 164 18.80 5.04 -10.36
CA SER A 164 17.85 3.94 -10.57
C SER A 164 16.65 3.99 -9.62
N ARG A 165 16.58 5.04 -8.78
CA ARG A 165 15.59 5.17 -7.71
C ARG A 165 14.19 5.45 -8.24
N MET A 166 14.06 6.14 -9.37
CA MET A 166 12.77 6.54 -9.93
C MET A 166 12.56 5.89 -11.29
N LYS A 167 11.46 5.16 -11.46
CA LYS A 167 11.10 4.53 -12.73
C LYS A 167 9.64 4.83 -13.08
N PRO A 168 9.36 5.56 -14.17
CA PRO A 168 7.99 5.81 -14.58
C PRO A 168 7.34 4.49 -15.01
N ILE A 169 6.09 4.29 -14.59
CA ILE A 169 5.29 3.11 -14.91
C ILE A 169 4.41 3.41 -16.13
N LEU A 170 3.67 4.51 -16.04
CA LEU A 170 2.71 4.96 -17.03
C LEU A 170 2.48 6.46 -16.85
N THR A 171 2.44 7.18 -17.96
CA THR A 171 1.92 8.55 -18.03
C THR A 171 0.62 8.52 -18.82
N SER A 172 -0.45 9.09 -18.30
CA SER A 172 -1.69 9.21 -19.05
C SER A 172 -1.52 10.15 -20.23
N GLU A 173 -2.42 10.09 -21.21
CA GLU A 173 -2.64 11.21 -22.12
C GLU A 173 -3.20 12.41 -21.34
N TRP A 174 -3.24 13.59 -21.97
CA TRP A 174 -4.01 14.70 -21.43
C TRP A 174 -5.50 14.35 -21.50
N ILE A 175 -6.16 14.34 -20.34
CA ILE A 175 -7.57 13.99 -20.22
C ILE A 175 -8.33 15.29 -20.01
N PRO A 176 -9.21 15.69 -20.96
CA PRO A 176 -10.07 16.84 -20.78
C PRO A 176 -10.95 16.66 -19.55
N LEU A 177 -11.15 17.75 -18.81
CA LEU A 177 -12.10 17.84 -17.72
C LEU A 177 -13.25 18.71 -18.18
N ASP A 178 -14.47 18.20 -18.06
CA ASP A 178 -15.66 19.02 -18.27
C ASP A 178 -15.65 20.12 -17.22
N SER A 179 -15.47 21.37 -17.66
CA SER A 179 -15.52 22.54 -16.79
C SER A 179 -16.89 22.57 -16.11
N ALA A 180 -16.91 22.74 -14.78
CA ALA A 180 -18.11 22.72 -13.94
C ALA A 180 -19.22 23.75 -14.31
N SER A 181 -19.06 24.51 -15.40
CA SER A 181 -20.06 25.42 -15.95
C SER A 181 -21.29 24.76 -16.55
N GLU A 182 -21.25 23.47 -16.94
CA GLU A 182 -22.40 22.83 -17.62
C GLU A 182 -23.54 22.38 -16.69
N HIS A 183 -23.31 22.25 -15.38
CA HIS A 183 -24.35 21.79 -14.44
C HIS A 183 -25.26 22.90 -13.91
N LYS A 184 -25.02 24.17 -14.26
CA LYS A 184 -25.88 25.28 -13.82
C LYS A 184 -27.01 25.63 -14.80
N GLU A 185 -27.02 25.06 -16.01
CA GLU A 185 -27.96 25.45 -17.08
C GLU A 185 -29.14 24.48 -17.26
N THR A 186 -29.18 23.35 -16.53
CA THR A 186 -30.27 22.37 -16.62
C THR A 186 -31.29 22.43 -15.47
N ALA A 187 -31.22 23.48 -14.64
CA ALA A 187 -32.16 23.74 -13.54
C ALA A 187 -32.85 25.12 -13.66
N GLY A 188 -33.14 25.56 -14.89
CA GLY A 188 -33.93 26.74 -15.21
C GLY A 188 -35.27 26.39 -15.82
#